data_AF-A0A2Z5YYG4-F1
#
_entry.id   AF-A0A2Z5YYG4-F1
#
_cell.length_a   1.000
_cell.length_b   1.000
_cell.length_c   1.000
_cell.angle_alpha   90.00
_cell.angle_beta   90.00
_cell.angle_gamma   90.00
#
_symmetry.space_group_name_H-M   'P 1'
#
loop_
_entity.id
_entity.type
_entity.pdbx_description
1 polymer ?
#
loop_
_entity_poly.entity_id
_entity_poly.type
_entity_poly.pdbx_seq_one_letter_code
_entity_poly.pdbx_strand_id
1 'polypeptide(L)' 'MTHMTRDDFARLLAQARTAITDANPTGHILCDELAQAERLVENHVVPWSADIHVAFIDHRHGGNLYAAFTREA' A
#
# COMPACT_ATOMS: atom_id res chain seq x y z
N MET A 1 -18.84 11.00 -1.67
CA MET A 1 -17.42 10.57 -1.77
C MET A 1 -16.57 11.81 -1.56
N THR A 2 -15.81 11.85 -0.47
CA THR A 2 -14.84 12.92 -0.23
C THR A 2 -13.76 12.84 -1.29
N HIS A 3 -13.52 13.95 -1.98
CA HIS A 3 -12.47 14.05 -2.99
C HIS A 3 -11.12 13.98 -2.27
N MET A 4 -10.43 12.84 -2.38
CA MET A 4 -9.11 12.66 -1.77
C MET A 4 -8.10 13.51 -2.50
N THR A 5 -7.27 14.22 -1.74
CA THR A 5 -6.15 14.98 -2.30
C THR A 5 -4.96 14.05 -2.52
N ARG A 6 -3.99 14.48 -3.33
CA ARG A 6 -2.73 13.76 -3.54
C ARG A 6 -1.99 13.49 -2.23
N ASP A 7 -2.02 14.47 -1.32
CA ASP A 7 -1.36 14.38 -0.02
C ASP A 7 -2.10 13.38 0.91
N ASP A 8 -3.42 13.20 0.73
CA ASP A 8 -4.16 12.11 1.39
C ASP A 8 -3.74 10.73 0.89
N PHE A 9 -3.51 10.58 -0.42
CA PHE A 9 -3.03 9.32 -1.00
C PHE A 9 -1.62 8.96 -0.54
N ALA A 10 -0.69 9.92 -0.57
CA ALA A 10 0.66 9.73 -0.06
C ALA A 10 0.63 9.32 1.43
N ARG A 11 -0.22 9.99 2.23
CA ARG A 11 -0.42 9.65 3.64
C ARG A 11 -0.97 8.25 3.85
N LEU A 12 -1.91 7.79 3.02
CA LEU A 12 -2.45 6.43 3.09
C LEU A 12 -1.40 5.37 2.74
N LEU A 13 -0.58 5.62 1.71
CA LEU A 13 0.54 4.74 1.35
C LEU A 13 1.59 4.65 2.46
N ALA A 14 1.93 5.78 3.08
CA ALA A 14 2.85 5.83 4.21
C ALA A 14 2.32 5.03 5.41
N GLN A 15 1.03 5.17 5.72
CA GLN A 15 0.36 4.42 6.79
C GLN A 15 0.35 2.91 6.51
N ALA A 16 0.07 2.50 5.27
CA ALA A 16 0.12 1.11 4.86
C ALA A 16 1.54 0.51 5.00
N ARG A 17 2.58 1.24 4.59
CA ARG A 17 3.97 0.83 4.76
C ARG A 17 4.33 0.59 6.23
N THR A 18 3.95 1.51 7.12
CA THR A 18 4.22 1.36 8.56
C THR A 18 3.51 0.13 9.13
N ALA A 19 2.23 -0.06 8.82
CA ALA A 19 1.46 -1.21 9.31
C ALA A 19 2.05 -2.55 8.82
N ILE A 20 2.51 -2.62 7.57
CA ILE A 20 3.15 -3.82 7.01
C ILE A 20 4.53 -4.08 7.64
N THR A 21 5.32 -3.03 7.86
CA THR A 21 6.65 -3.14 8.50
C THR A 21 6.53 -3.65 9.94
N ASP A 22 5.55 -3.16 10.69
CA ASP A 22 5.30 -3.60 12.07
C ASP A 22 4.79 -5.05 12.14
N ALA A 23 3.99 -5.47 11.15
CA ALA A 23 3.39 -6.81 11.11
C ALA A 23 4.34 -7.89 10.56
N ASN A 24 5.25 -7.54 9.65
CA ASN A 24 6.19 -8.47 9.04
C ASN A 24 7.55 -7.80 8.80
N PRO A 25 8.52 -7.97 9.71
CA PRO A 25 9.83 -7.39 9.59
C PRO A 25 10.60 -7.84 8.34
N THR A 26 10.21 -8.97 7.72
CA THR A 26 10.85 -9.53 6.53
C THR A 26 10.20 -9.05 5.22
N GLY A 27 9.14 -8.24 5.30
CA GLY A 27 8.40 -7.69 4.16
C GLY A 27 9.11 -6.56 3.40
N HIS A 28 10.44 -6.55 3.36
CA HIS A 28 11.25 -5.43 2.84
C HIS A 28 10.93 -5.08 1.38
N ILE A 29 10.68 -6.08 0.53
CA ILE A 29 10.34 -5.88 -0.89
C ILE A 29 9.04 -5.08 -1.04
N LEU A 30 8.00 -5.43 -0.28
CA LEU A 30 6.70 -4.73 -0.33
C LEU A 30 6.81 -3.31 0.23
N CYS A 31 7.66 -3.09 1.24
CA CYS A 31 7.91 -1.76 1.79
C CYS A 31 8.66 -0.85 0.81
N ASP A 32 9.60 -1.39 0.03
CA ASP A 32 10.32 -0.66 -1.02
C ASP A 32 9.39 -0.29 -2.18
N GLU A 33 8.52 -1.20 -2.61
CA GLU A 33 7.50 -0.94 -3.64
C GLU A 33 6.52 0.16 -3.21
N LEU A 34 6.07 0.14 -1.94
CA LEU A 34 5.20 1.19 -1.38
C LEU A 34 5.92 2.54 -1.27
N ALA A 35 7.19 2.56 -0.87
CA ALA A 35 7.99 3.79 -0.83
C ALA A 35 8.22 4.37 -2.23
N GLN A 36 8.33 3.52 -3.25
CA GLN A 36 8.45 3.95 -4.64
C GLN A 36 7.11 4.52 -5.15
N ALA A 37 5.98 3.89 -4.82
CA ALA A 37 4.65 4.42 -5.14
C ALA A 37 4.39 5.78 -4.48
N GLU A 38 4.77 5.97 -3.20
CA GLU A 38 4.70 7.24 -2.48
C GLU A 38 5.44 8.36 -3.22
N ARG A 39 6.69 8.11 -3.63
CA ARG A 39 7.50 9.08 -4.38
C ARG A 39 6.92 9.39 -5.76
N LEU A 40 6.31 8.43 -6.44
CA LEU A 40 5.71 8.64 -7.76
C LEU A 40 4.44 9.50 -7.67
N VAL A 41 3.64 9.29 -6.63
CA VAL A 41 2.47 10.13 -6.30
C VAL A 41 2.92 11.56 -5.96
N GLU A 42 3.95 11.73 -5.13
CA GLU A 42 4.48 13.05 -4.78
C GLU A 42 5.06 13.81 -5.99
N ASN A 43 5.76 13.11 -6.89
CA ASN A 43 6.44 13.68 -8.05
C ASN A 43 5.54 13.86 -9.29
N HIS A 44 4.21 13.84 -9.14
CA HIS A 44 3.22 14.16 -10.20
C HIS A 44 3.13 13.17 -11.38
N VAL A 45 3.74 11.98 -11.33
CA VAL A 45 3.61 10.99 -12.41
C VAL A 45 2.79 9.80 -11.94
N VAL A 46 1.48 9.99 -11.80
CA VAL A 46 0.53 8.87 -11.75
C VAL A 46 -0.73 9.27 -12.53
N PRO A 47 -0.77 9.06 -13.86
CA PRO A 47 -1.95 9.37 -14.68
C PRO A 47 -3.07 8.30 -14.60
N TRP A 48 -3.01 7.36 -13.67
CA TRP A 48 -3.84 6.14 -13.67
C TRP A 48 -4.32 5.77 -12.26
N SER A 49 -5.54 5.21 -12.21
CA SER A 49 -6.13 4.64 -10.99
C SER A 49 -5.33 3.41 -10.56
N ALA A 50 -4.93 3.37 -9.29
CA ALA A 50 -4.25 2.23 -8.69
C ALA A 50 -5.03 1.75 -7.47
N ASP A 51 -5.31 0.46 -7.42
CA ASP A 51 -6.05 -0.19 -6.34
C ASP A 51 -5.14 -1.13 -5.56
N ILE A 52 -5.10 -0.95 -4.23
CA ILE A 52 -4.40 -1.84 -3.31
C ILE A 52 -5.44 -2.62 -2.51
N HIS A 53 -5.44 -3.93 -2.69
CA HIS A 53 -6.31 -4.84 -1.95
C HIS A 53 -5.51 -5.52 -0.84
N VAL A 54 -5.89 -5.29 0.41
CA VAL A 54 -5.28 -5.93 1.57
C VAL A 54 -6.31 -6.84 2.23
N ALA A 55 -5.95 -8.11 2.43
CA ALA A 55 -6.77 -9.10 3.11
C ALA A 55 -5.96 -9.80 4.19
N PHE A 56 -6.57 -9.96 5.37
CA PHE A 56 -6.01 -10.76 6.45
C PHE A 56 -6.92 -11.96 6.69
N ILE A 57 -6.36 -13.16 6.59
CA ILE A 57 -7.08 -14.41 6.86
C ILE A 57 -6.58 -14.96 8.19
N ASP A 58 -7.43 -14.87 9.22
CA ASP A 58 -7.16 -15.48 10.52
C ASP A 58 -7.49 -16.98 10.50
N HIS A 59 -6.64 -17.79 11.11
CA HIS A 59 -6.83 -19.22 11.24
C HIS A 59 -6.26 -19.75 12.56
N ARG A 60 -6.52 -21.02 12.87
CA ARG A 60 -6.17 -21.66 14.16
C ARG A 60 -4.67 -21.65 14.54
N HIS A 61 -3.81 -21.17 13.64
CA HIS A 61 -2.35 -21.17 13.78
C HIS A 61 -1.74 -19.75 13.67
N GLY A 62 -2.58 -18.71 13.77
CA GLY A 62 -2.21 -17.33 13.46
C GLY A 62 -2.95 -16.83 12.22
N GLY A 63 -2.49 -15.74 11.61
CA GLY A 63 -3.12 -15.23 10.39
C GLY A 63 -2.12 -14.89 9.30
N ASN A 64 -2.63 -14.88 8.06
CA ASN A 64 -1.86 -14.55 6.88
C ASN A 64 -2.31 -13.21 6.31
N LEU A 65 -1.35 -12.34 6.01
CA LEU A 65 -1.58 -11.07 5.33
C LEU A 65 -1.31 -11.22 3.84
N TYR A 66 -2.29 -10.83 3.03
CA TYR A 66 -2.20 -10.79 1.57
C TYR A 66 -2.35 -9.35 1.11
N ALA A 67 -1.48 -8.93 0.20
CA ALA A 67 -1.58 -7.66 -0.49
C ALA A 67 -1.55 -7.93 -2.00
N ALA A 68 -2.47 -7.32 -2.74
CA ALA A 68 -2.50 -7.35 -4.20
C ALA A 68 -2.54 -5.92 -4.73
N PHE A 69 -1.70 -5.64 -5.72
CA PHE A 69 -1.64 -4.37 -6.42
C PHE A 69 -2.25 -4.53 -7.81
N THR A 70 -3.28 -3.75 -8.12
CA THR A 70 -3.94 -3.73 -9.43
C THR A 70 -3.81 -2.36 -10.06
N ARG A 71 -3.50 -2.34 -11.37
CA ARG A 71 -3.49 -1.14 -12.21
C ARG A 71 -4.20 -1.42 -13.53
N GLU A 72 -4.90 -0.45 -14.09
CA GLU A 72 -5.30 -0.49 -15.50
C GLU A 72 -4.06 -0.26 -16.39
N ALA A 73 -3.97 -1.02 -17.49
CA ALA A 73 -2.80 -1.06 -18.38
C ALA A 73 -2.76 0.10 -19.39
#